data_AF-A0A957A9S6-F1
#
_entry.id   AF-A0A957A9S6-F1
#
_cell.length_a   1.000
_cell.length_b   1.000
_cell.length_c   1.000
_cell.angle_alpha   90.00
_cell.angle_beta   90.00
_cell.angle_gamma   90.00
#
_symmetry.space_group_name_H-M   'P 1'
#
loop_
_entity.id
_entity.type
_entity.pdbx_description
1 polymer ?
#
loop_
_entity_poly.entity_id
_entity_poly.type
_entity_poly.pdbx_seq_one_letter_code
_entity_poly.pdbx_strand_id
1 'polypeptide(L)'
;MAEGMESLDVTKVSALKHLAETVWSTGEVKLLRRGRTALALVMPLGVKHWKTSEGRESFASAAGAWEAVDTDTFLRANRSSRASSYRPPVDW
;
A
#
# COMPACT_ATOMS: atom_id res chain seq x y z
N MET A 1 11.89 -3.63 -6.68
CA MET A 1 11.62 -4.94 -7.31
C MET A 1 11.50 -5.94 -6.18
N ALA A 2 10.36 -6.61 -6.03
CA ALA A 2 10.17 -7.61 -4.98
C ALA A 2 10.56 -8.97 -5.57
N GLU A 3 11.81 -9.35 -5.37
CA GLU A 3 12.31 -10.68 -5.69
C GLU A 3 11.51 -11.72 -4.90
N GLY A 4 10.88 -12.67 -5.59
CA GLY A 4 10.24 -13.86 -5.03
C GLY A 4 9.24 -13.64 -3.89
N MET A 5 8.02 -13.17 -4.18
CA MET A 5 6.94 -13.32 -3.20
C MET A 5 6.59 -14.80 -3.04
N GLU A 6 7.08 -15.43 -1.97
CA GLU A 6 6.63 -16.74 -1.57
C GLU A 6 5.18 -16.65 -1.07
N SER A 7 4.28 -17.38 -1.74
CA SER A 7 2.88 -17.47 -1.34
C SER A 7 2.71 -18.51 -0.24
N LEU A 8 2.10 -18.12 0.88
CA LEU A 8 1.69 -19.05 1.92
C LEU A 8 0.22 -19.44 1.71
N ASP A 9 -0.04 -20.74 1.55
CA ASP A 9 -1.41 -21.26 1.59
C ASP A 9 -1.93 -21.30 3.04
N VAL A 10 -2.93 -20.48 3.32
CA VAL A 10 -3.53 -20.34 4.66
C VAL A 10 -4.58 -21.42 4.96
N THR A 11 -4.98 -22.24 3.99
CA THR A 11 -6.08 -23.22 4.12
C THR A 11 -5.81 -24.25 5.21
N LYS A 12 -4.53 -24.60 5.42
CA LYS A 12 -4.10 -25.63 6.38
C LYS A 12 -3.95 -25.10 7.80
N VAL A 13 -3.94 -23.78 8.00
CA VAL A 13 -3.79 -23.15 9.32
C VAL A 13 -5.08 -22.43 9.66
N SER A 14 -5.94 -23.07 10.45
CA SER A 14 -7.29 -22.59 10.77
C SER A 14 -7.32 -21.14 11.26
N ALA A 15 -6.38 -20.75 12.12
CA ALA A 15 -6.28 -19.39 12.64
C ALA A 15 -5.96 -18.36 11.54
N LEU A 16 -5.06 -18.69 10.60
CA LEU A 16 -4.73 -17.81 9.48
C LEU A 16 -5.87 -17.74 8.46
N LYS A 17 -6.56 -18.86 8.21
CA LYS A 17 -7.77 -18.89 7.38
C LYS A 17 -8.85 -17.96 7.94
N HIS A 18 -9.18 -18.10 9.23
CA HIS A 18 -10.19 -17.25 9.87
C HIS A 18 -9.80 -15.77 9.85
N LEU A 19 -8.52 -15.46 10.08
CA LEU A 19 -8.01 -14.09 9.99
C LEU A 19 -8.18 -13.54 8.57
N ALA A 20 -7.79 -14.30 7.54
CA ALA A 20 -7.92 -13.89 6.15
C ALA A 20 -9.39 -13.64 5.77
N GLU A 21 -10.31 -14.53 6.15
CA GLU A 21 -11.76 -14.37 5.93
C GLU A 21 -12.34 -13.16 6.67
N THR A 22 -11.87 -12.89 7.88
CA THR A 22 -12.30 -11.71 8.68
C THR A 22 -11.84 -10.42 8.02
N VAL A 23 -10.55 -10.34 7.66
CA VAL A 23 -9.97 -9.16 7.00
C VAL A 23 -10.64 -8.93 5.64
N TRP A 24 -10.92 -10.01 4.90
CA TRP A 24 -11.61 -9.96 3.62
C TRP A 24 -13.04 -9.42 3.74
N SER A 25 -13.82 -9.97 4.67
CA SER A 25 -15.24 -9.62 4.84
C SER A 25 -15.46 -8.23 5.43
N THR A 26 -14.58 -7.79 6.33
CA THR A 26 -14.72 -6.48 7.01
C THR A 26 -14.04 -5.34 6.26
N GLY A 27 -13.02 -5.64 5.44
CA GLY A 27 -12.18 -4.61 4.83
C GLY A 27 -11.18 -3.98 5.80
N GLU A 28 -11.17 -4.39 7.07
CA GLU A 28 -10.32 -3.79 8.10
C GLU A 28 -8.90 -4.37 8.10
N VAL A 29 -7.91 -3.49 8.12
CA VAL A 29 -6.49 -3.88 8.26
C VAL A 29 -6.23 -4.37 9.68
N LYS A 30 -5.52 -5.50 9.80
CA LYS A 30 -5.12 -6.08 11.10
C LYS A 30 -3.60 -6.13 11.22
N LEU A 31 -3.09 -5.77 12.39
CA LEU A 31 -1.66 -5.80 12.72
C LEU A 31 -1.32 -7.05 13.51
N LEU A 32 -0.43 -7.88 12.98
CA LEU A 32 0.13 -9.03 13.68
C LEU A 32 1.24 -8.55 14.61
N ARG A 33 1.13 -8.92 15.89
CA ARG A 33 2.08 -8.57 16.94
C ARG A 33 2.57 -9.82 17.68
N ARG A 34 3.83 -9.78 18.11
CA ARG A 34 4.39 -10.69 19.11
C ARG A 34 4.81 -9.87 20.31
N GLY A 35 4.00 -9.92 21.38
CA GLY A 35 4.14 -9.03 22.52
C GLY A 35 3.95 -7.56 22.09
N ARG A 36 4.98 -6.74 22.31
CA ARG A 36 4.99 -5.31 21.92
C ARG A 36 5.51 -5.06 20.50
N THR A 37 6.04 -6.08 19.83
CA THR A 37 6.66 -5.93 18.51
C THR A 37 5.65 -6.19 17.41
N ALA A 38 5.49 -5.23 16.50
CA ALA A 38 4.76 -5.41 15.25
C ALA A 38 5.57 -6.29 14.29
N LEU A 39 4.93 -7.32 13.71
CA LEU A 39 5.58 -8.28 12.81
C LEU A 39 5.12 -8.10 11.35
N ALA A 40 3.81 -7.97 11.14
CA ALA A 40 3.24 -7.92 9.80
C ALA A 40 1.87 -7.23 9.81
N LEU A 41 1.48 -6.71 8.65
CA LEU A 41 0.13 -6.19 8.39
C LEU A 41 -0.61 -7.17 7.48
N VAL A 42 -1.85 -7.47 7.83
CA VAL A 42 -2.76 -8.25 6.99
C VAL A 42 -3.82 -7.29 6.49
N MET A 43 -3.88 -7.14 5.18
CA MET A 43 -4.81 -6.23 4.52
C MET A 43 -5.53 -6.96 3.38
N PRO A 44 -6.78 -6.59 3.12
CA PRO A 44 -7.54 -7.17 2.01
C PRO A 44 -6.99 -6.67 0.68
N LEU A 45 -6.86 -7.57 -0.31
CA LEU A 45 -6.31 -7.23 -1.64
C LEU A 45 -7.43 -7.01 -2.66
N GLY A 46 -7.40 -5.89 -3.39
CA GLY A 46 -8.39 -5.63 -4.46
C GLY A 46 -9.68 -4.93 -3.99
N VAL A 47 -9.82 -4.66 -2.69
CA VAL A 47 -10.72 -3.59 -2.25
C VAL A 47 -10.12 -2.26 -2.68
N LYS A 48 -10.81 -1.54 -3.57
CA LYS A 48 -10.50 -0.13 -3.82
C LYS A 48 -10.64 0.59 -2.47
N HIS A 49 -9.53 0.99 -1.87
CA HIS A 49 -9.57 2.03 -0.85
C HIS A 49 -10.17 3.26 -1.53
N TRP A 50 -11.47 3.48 -1.35
CA TRP A 50 -12.05 4.77 -1.64
C TRP A 50 -11.33 5.75 -0.74
N LYS A 51 -10.57 6.68 -1.34
CA LYS A 51 -10.13 7.88 -0.63
C LYS A 51 -11.37 8.42 0.06
N THR A 52 -11.37 8.48 1.38
CA THR A 52 -12.43 9.12 2.15
C THR A 52 -12.68 10.51 1.56
N SER A 53 -13.90 11.02 1.64
CA SER A 53 -14.23 12.39 1.19
C SER A 53 -13.23 13.41 1.72
N GLU A 54 -12.83 13.25 2.98
CA GLU A 54 -11.82 14.05 3.68
C GLU A 54 -10.40 13.95 3.04
N GLY A 55 -9.98 12.76 2.61
CA GLY A 55 -8.73 12.58 1.88
C GLY A 55 -8.78 13.15 0.46
N ARG A 56 -9.98 13.20 -0.14
CA ARG A 56 -10.22 13.83 -1.45
C ARG A 56 -10.22 15.36 -1.34
N GLU A 57 -10.83 15.91 -0.30
CA GLU A 57 -10.84 17.34 0.01
C GLU A 57 -9.44 17.82 0.39
N SER A 58 -8.72 17.10 1.26
CA SER A 58 -7.33 17.44 1.59
C SER A 58 -6.42 17.44 0.36
N PHE A 59 -6.60 16.47 -0.54
CA PHE A 59 -5.88 16.42 -1.81
C PHE A 59 -6.31 17.56 -2.75
N ALA A 60 -7.60 17.89 -2.83
CA ALA A 60 -8.11 18.98 -3.67
C ALA A 60 -7.67 20.36 -3.17
N SER A 61 -7.70 20.61 -1.85
CA SER A 61 -7.18 21.83 -1.23
C SER A 61 -5.68 21.99 -1.45
N ALA A 62 -4.91 20.89 -1.41
CA ALA A 62 -3.50 20.91 -1.78
C ALA A 62 -3.28 21.09 -3.29
N ALA A 63 -4.17 20.54 -4.13
CA ALA A 63 -4.11 20.65 -5.59
C ALA A 63 -4.54 22.02 -6.12
N GLY A 64 -5.24 22.85 -5.33
CA GLY A 64 -5.45 24.26 -5.65
C GLY A 64 -4.14 25.05 -5.80
N ALA A 65 -3.03 24.57 -5.21
CA ALA A 65 -1.69 25.11 -5.43
C ALA A 65 -0.98 24.50 -6.67
N TRP A 66 -1.62 23.55 -7.38
CA TRP A 66 -1.06 22.76 -8.48
C TRP A 66 -1.74 23.04 -9.83
N GLU A 67 -2.55 24.10 -9.95
CA GLU A 67 -3.28 24.44 -11.19
C GLU A 67 -2.38 24.53 -12.45
N ALA A 68 -1.08 24.78 -12.29
CA ALA A 68 -0.11 24.84 -13.37
C ALA A 68 0.74 23.58 -13.57
N VAL A 69 0.50 22.50 -12.82
CA VAL A 69 1.31 21.27 -12.92
C VAL A 69 0.73 20.38 -14.01
N ASP A 70 1.48 20.19 -15.10
CA ASP A 70 1.20 19.17 -16.11
C ASP A 70 1.35 17.77 -15.49
N THR A 71 0.22 17.26 -15.00
CA THR A 71 0.10 15.98 -14.31
C THR A 71 0.53 14.82 -15.18
N ASP A 72 0.32 14.88 -16.49
CA ASP A 72 0.69 13.81 -17.42
C ASP A 72 2.21 13.75 -17.59
N THR A 73 2.87 14.89 -17.64
CA THR A 73 4.34 14.97 -17.67
C THR A 73 4.94 14.54 -16.34
N PHE A 74 4.35 14.92 -15.20
CA PHE A 74 4.78 14.44 -13.89
C PHE A 74 4.64 12.91 -13.75
N LEU A 75 3.50 12.35 -14.15
CA LEU A 75 3.26 10.91 -14.09
C LEU A 75 4.20 10.13 -15.02
N ARG A 76 4.48 10.65 -16.22
CA ARG A 76 5.49 10.08 -17.12
C ARG A 76 6.87 10.11 -16.48
N ALA A 77 7.33 11.27 -15.99
CA ALA A 77 8.64 11.40 -15.35
C ALA A 77 8.81 10.46 -14.14
N ASN A 78 7.77 10.32 -13.32
CA ASN A 78 7.79 9.44 -12.15
C ASN A 78 7.84 7.95 -12.56
N ARG A 79 7.07 7.54 -13.58
CA ARG A 79 7.15 6.18 -14.14
C ARG A 79 8.53 5.88 -14.72
N SER A 80 9.12 6.82 -15.46
CA SER A 80 10.47 6.70 -16.03
C SER A 80 11.55 6.61 -14.94
N SER A 81 11.46 7.45 -13.90
CA SER A 81 12.38 7.43 -12.75
C SER A 81 12.33 6.10 -11.99
N ARG A 82 11.12 5.55 -11.80
CA ARG A 82 10.93 4.25 -11.16
C ARG A 82 11.46 3.08 -11.98
N ALA A 83 11.40 3.17 -13.30
CA ALA A 83 11.96 2.15 -14.19
C ALA A 83 13.52 2.15 -14.22
N SER A 84 14.14 3.27 -13.83
CA SER A 84 15.59 3.50 -13.97
C SER A 84 16.36 3.53 -12.63
N SER A 85 15.84 2.95 -11.55
CA SER A 85 16.43 3.14 -10.21
C SER A 85 17.78 2.43 -10.00
N TYR A 86 18.87 3.03 -10.49
CA TYR A 86 20.23 2.94 -9.96
C TYR A 86 20.39 4.05 -8.91
N ARG A 87 19.69 3.97 -7.78
CA ARG A 87 19.96 4.92 -6.69
C ARG A 87 21.26 4.49 -6.02
N PRO A 88 22.27 5.37 -5.91
CA PRO A 88 23.46 5.07 -5.14
C PRO A 88 23.06 4.83 -3.68
N PRO A 89 23.73 3.90 -2.98
CA PRO A 89 23.42 3.59 -1.59
C PRO A 89 23.57 4.87 -0.76
N VAL A 90 22.61 5.09 0.13
CA VAL A 90 22.71 6.17 1.12
C VAL A 90 23.59 5.63 2.24
N ASP A 91 24.83 6.09 2.30
CA ASP A 91 25.72 5.84 3.44
C ASP A 91 25.14 6.55 4.66
N TRP A 92 24.96 5.80 5.75
CA TRP A 92 24.64 6.30 7.08
C TRP A 92 25.92 6.36 7.94
#